data_AF-A0A3P7JPN9-F1
#
_entry.id   AF-A0A3P7JPN9-F1
#
_cell.length_a   1.000
_cell.length_b   1.000
_cell.length_c   1.000
_cell.angle_alpha   90.00
_cell.angle_beta   90.00
_cell.angle_gamma   90.00
#
_symmetry.space_group_name_H-M   'P 1'
#
loop_
_entity.id
_entity.type
_entity.pdbx_description
1 polymer ?
#
loop_
_entity_poly.entity_id
_entity_poly.type
_entity_poly.pdbx_seq_one_letter_code
_entity_poly.pdbx_strand_id
1 'polypeptide(L)'
;MSKSSQSSLPPKDTEEEEDLVEKSIKFNTCYRSRFRATGCWEEHIAVLDCKGDTGDWRQCQSQLSVMLSDIFGEFIIDEEDVRDRVQFCKPEQYSAEIHNKGWFLNLSYSKDRKDDEERELTNHKAAYFYHHEQYEEAVKEYKTLLNDFKHSRTHFVAVIDSLIRCALKVPSFPKDEILRYLHDYEQSALDYGDQLQYLNAAKEVFSKIPGEEAQGKFIDAVCL
;
A
#
# COMPACT_ATOMS: atom_id res chain seq x y z
N MET A 1 56.24 18.95 -2.73
CA MET A 1 55.15 18.66 -1.78
C MET A 1 54.15 19.81 -1.86
N SER A 2 53.02 19.61 -2.54
CA SER A 2 51.92 20.59 -2.56
C SER A 2 50.66 19.85 -2.15
N LYS A 3 50.13 20.17 -0.96
CA LYS A 3 48.85 19.63 -0.46
C LYS A 3 47.73 20.57 -0.88
N SER A 4 46.72 20.00 -1.51
CA SER A 4 45.45 20.63 -1.84
C SER A 4 44.54 20.58 -0.62
N SER A 5 43.89 21.70 -0.28
CA SER A 5 42.91 21.82 0.79
C SER A 5 41.51 21.58 0.24
N GLN A 6 40.84 20.53 0.71
CA GLN A 6 39.39 20.35 0.54
C GLN A 6 38.67 20.98 1.73
N SER A 7 37.71 21.86 1.46
CA SER A 7 36.76 22.38 2.45
C SER A 7 35.59 21.42 2.61
N SER A 8 35.34 20.96 3.83
CA SER A 8 34.15 20.23 4.23
C SER A 8 33.03 21.23 4.59
N LEU A 9 31.86 21.08 3.95
CA LEU A 9 30.59 21.67 4.38
C LEU A 9 29.91 20.73 5.40
N PRO A 10 29.14 21.25 6.38
CA PRO A 10 28.46 20.44 7.39
C PRO A 10 27.20 19.76 6.84
N PRO A 11 26.72 18.65 7.44
CA PRO A 11 25.48 17.99 7.06
C PRO A 11 24.28 18.81 7.54
N LYS A 12 23.29 19.01 6.67
CA LYS A 12 22.00 19.63 6.99
C LYS A 12 20.96 18.55 7.30
N ASP A 13 20.41 18.65 8.51
CA ASP A 13 19.00 18.53 8.87
C ASP A 13 18.23 17.26 8.44
N THR A 14 18.29 16.23 9.28
CA THR A 14 17.54 14.96 9.20
C THR A 14 16.16 14.99 9.88
N GLU A 15 15.83 16.03 10.66
CA GLU A 15 14.55 16.11 11.41
C GLU A 15 13.38 16.66 10.57
N GLU A 16 13.64 17.47 9.53
CA GLU A 16 12.56 18.02 8.66
C GLU A 16 12.00 16.98 7.67
N GLU A 17 12.82 16.02 7.22
CA GLU A 17 12.39 14.96 6.29
C GLU A 17 11.45 13.94 6.95
N GLU A 18 11.61 13.65 8.24
CA GLU A 18 10.77 12.68 8.96
C GLU A 18 9.34 13.21 9.22
N ASP A 19 9.19 14.50 9.53
CA ASP A 19 7.90 15.16 9.78
C ASP A 19 7.02 15.25 8.50
N LEU A 20 7.65 15.29 7.31
CA LEU A 20 6.94 15.41 6.03
C LEU A 20 6.42 14.07 5.50
N VAL A 21 7.16 12.99 5.73
CA VAL A 21 6.71 11.62 5.42
C VAL A 21 5.52 11.24 6.30
N GLU A 22 5.57 11.58 7.59
CA GLU A 22 4.46 11.34 8.52
C GLU A 22 3.19 12.09 8.09
N LYS A 23 3.32 13.34 7.61
CA LYS A 23 2.18 14.12 7.08
C LYS A 23 1.60 13.54 5.80
N SER A 24 2.42 13.06 4.87
CA SER A 24 1.97 12.44 3.61
C SER A 24 1.26 11.09 3.84
N ILE A 25 1.78 10.29 4.77
CA ILE A 25 1.16 9.02 5.18
C ILE A 25 -0.15 9.30 5.90
N LYS A 26 -0.19 10.25 6.86
CA LYS A 26 -1.42 10.65 7.55
C LYS A 26 -2.48 11.17 6.59
N PHE A 27 -2.11 11.95 5.57
CA PHE A 27 -3.05 12.44 4.55
C PHE A 27 -3.64 11.28 3.74
N ASN A 28 -2.80 10.37 3.22
CA ASN A 28 -3.27 9.23 2.44
C ASN A 28 -4.13 8.26 3.28
N THR A 29 -3.78 8.05 4.55
CA THR A 29 -4.53 7.21 5.48
C THR A 29 -5.87 7.84 5.88
N CYS A 30 -5.90 9.15 6.15
CA CYS A 30 -7.14 9.88 6.43
C CYS A 30 -8.06 9.88 5.19
N TYR A 31 -7.50 10.12 4.01
CA TYR A 31 -8.20 10.15 2.74
C TYR A 31 -8.81 8.78 2.37
N ARG A 32 -8.03 7.69 2.53
CA ARG A 32 -8.51 6.31 2.31
C ARG A 32 -9.50 5.81 3.36
N SER A 33 -9.36 6.24 4.61
CA SER A 33 -10.29 5.87 5.69
C SER A 33 -11.65 6.53 5.50
N ARG A 34 -11.67 7.82 5.10
CA ARG A 34 -12.90 8.57 4.85
C ARG A 34 -13.60 8.16 3.54
N PHE A 35 -12.85 7.69 2.55
CA PHE A 35 -13.35 7.04 1.33
C PHE A 35 -14.28 5.85 1.63
N ARG A 36 -13.91 5.00 2.60
CA ARG A 36 -14.74 3.86 3.00
C ARG A 36 -16.03 4.27 3.73
N ALA A 37 -16.09 5.50 4.23
CA ALA A 37 -17.20 6.02 5.01
C ALA A 37 -18.25 6.78 4.17
N THR A 38 -17.89 7.34 3.00
CA THR A 38 -18.71 8.33 2.27
C THR A 38 -19.27 7.84 0.93
N GLY A 39 -18.61 6.90 0.24
CA GLY A 39 -19.16 6.27 -0.98
C GLY A 39 -19.15 7.13 -2.26
N CYS A 40 -18.51 8.31 -2.25
CA CYS A 40 -18.43 9.23 -3.41
C CYS A 40 -17.38 8.77 -4.44
N TRP A 41 -17.72 7.72 -5.21
CA TRP A 41 -16.82 7.06 -6.16
C TRP A 41 -16.58 7.85 -7.45
N GLU A 42 -17.59 8.58 -7.95
CA GLU A 42 -17.51 9.31 -9.22
C GLU A 42 -16.64 10.57 -9.11
N GLU A 43 -16.77 11.30 -8.01
CA GLU A 43 -15.97 12.48 -7.69
C GLU A 43 -14.51 12.09 -7.44
N HIS A 44 -14.26 10.92 -6.87
CA HIS A 44 -12.92 10.39 -6.67
C HIS A 44 -12.24 10.01 -8.00
N ILE A 45 -12.95 9.34 -8.91
CA ILE A 45 -12.45 9.05 -10.26
C ILE A 45 -12.12 10.36 -10.98
N ALA A 46 -12.98 11.37 -10.90
CA ALA A 46 -12.72 12.67 -11.52
C ALA A 46 -11.44 13.34 -11.01
N VAL A 47 -11.13 13.22 -9.71
CA VAL A 47 -9.88 13.76 -9.15
C VAL A 47 -8.66 12.92 -9.58
N LEU A 48 -8.79 11.60 -9.62
CA LEU A 48 -7.71 10.71 -10.06
C LEU A 48 -7.40 10.86 -11.55
N ASP A 49 -8.42 10.98 -12.39
CA ASP A 49 -8.29 11.22 -13.83
C ASP A 49 -7.61 12.57 -14.08
N CYS A 50 -8.08 13.62 -13.39
CA CYS A 50 -7.45 14.93 -13.48
C CYS A 50 -5.97 14.90 -13.03
N LYS A 51 -5.63 14.16 -11.96
CA LYS A 51 -4.24 13.96 -11.56
C LYS A 51 -3.47 13.19 -12.63
N GLY A 52 -4.06 12.14 -13.21
CA GLY A 52 -3.46 11.35 -14.28
C GLY A 52 -3.04 12.23 -15.45
N ASP A 53 -3.90 13.17 -15.82
CA ASP A 53 -3.69 14.09 -16.95
C ASP A 53 -2.72 15.24 -16.61
N THR A 54 -2.81 15.81 -15.41
CA THR A 54 -2.04 17.00 -15.03
C THR A 54 -0.69 16.68 -14.38
N GLY A 55 -0.55 15.48 -13.82
CA GLY A 55 0.57 15.10 -12.96
C GLY A 55 0.61 15.85 -11.62
N ASP A 56 -0.29 16.80 -11.37
CA ASP A 56 -0.31 17.67 -10.20
C ASP A 56 -1.74 17.95 -9.72
N TRP A 57 -2.09 17.42 -8.54
CA TRP A 57 -3.41 17.58 -7.92
C TRP A 57 -3.79 19.05 -7.67
N ARG A 58 -2.81 19.97 -7.59
CA ARG A 58 -3.09 21.40 -7.43
C ARG A 58 -3.82 22.00 -8.62
N GLN A 59 -3.78 21.35 -9.77
CA GLN A 59 -4.51 21.76 -10.97
C GLN A 59 -5.94 21.19 -11.00
N CYS A 60 -6.28 20.30 -10.06
CA CYS A 60 -7.57 19.62 -9.94
C CYS A 60 -8.46 20.24 -8.86
N GLN A 61 -8.30 21.54 -8.57
CA GLN A 61 -9.04 22.24 -7.51
C GLN A 61 -10.56 22.18 -7.71
N SER A 62 -11.04 22.15 -8.95
CA SER A 62 -12.47 21.99 -9.24
C SER A 62 -13.00 20.63 -8.79
N GLN A 63 -12.29 19.55 -9.11
CA GLN A 63 -12.69 18.18 -8.77
C GLN A 63 -12.55 17.96 -7.26
N LEU A 64 -11.49 18.50 -6.66
CA LEU A 64 -11.30 18.52 -5.20
C LEU A 64 -12.41 19.32 -4.51
N SER A 65 -12.79 20.49 -5.02
CA SER A 65 -13.83 21.31 -4.41
C SER A 65 -15.19 20.63 -4.44
N VAL A 66 -15.52 19.88 -5.49
CA VAL A 66 -16.78 19.13 -5.59
C VAL A 66 -16.78 17.94 -4.63
N MET A 67 -15.67 17.19 -4.56
CA MET A 67 -15.52 16.10 -3.60
C MET A 67 -15.57 16.59 -2.14
N LEU A 68 -15.00 17.76 -1.88
CA LEU A 68 -14.84 18.29 -0.53
C LEU A 68 -16.03 19.17 -0.08
N SER A 69 -16.88 19.68 -0.99
CA SER A 69 -18.03 20.52 -0.62
C SER A 69 -19.07 19.77 0.21
N ASP A 70 -19.31 18.50 -0.11
CA ASP A 70 -20.22 17.64 0.66
C ASP A 70 -19.59 17.17 1.98
N ILE A 71 -18.27 17.27 2.12
CA ILE A 71 -17.50 16.82 3.29
C ILE A 71 -17.35 17.94 4.34
N PHE A 72 -17.29 19.21 3.95
CA PHE A 72 -17.08 20.34 4.86
C PHE A 72 -18.35 21.15 5.19
N GLY A 73 -19.50 20.87 4.56
CA GLY A 73 -20.76 21.57 4.83
C GLY A 73 -21.31 21.42 6.25
N GLU A 74 -20.94 20.35 6.97
CA GLU A 74 -21.41 20.04 8.32
C GLU A 74 -20.30 19.85 9.36
N PHE A 75 -19.08 20.31 9.08
CA PHE A 75 -17.96 20.14 10.02
C PHE A 75 -17.91 21.30 11.05
N ILE A 76 -18.74 21.24 12.10
CA ILE A 76 -18.50 22.03 13.32
C ILE A 76 -17.47 21.28 14.14
N ILE A 77 -16.24 21.81 14.21
CA ILE A 77 -15.20 21.30 15.09
C ILE A 77 -15.55 21.80 16.50
N ASP A 78 -16.13 20.94 17.35
CA ASP A 78 -16.18 21.21 18.78
C ASP A 78 -14.73 21.25 19.31
N GLU A 79 -14.31 22.43 19.75
CA GLU A 79 -12.92 22.76 20.10
C GLU A 79 -12.39 22.04 21.35
N GLU A 80 -13.18 21.18 22.02
CA GLU A 80 -12.85 20.65 23.34
C GLU A 80 -11.96 19.40 23.36
N ASP A 81 -11.82 18.66 22.27
CA ASP A 81 -11.10 17.36 22.27
C ASP A 81 -9.75 17.35 21.54
N VAL A 82 -9.08 18.51 21.47
CA VAL A 82 -7.75 18.61 20.83
C VAL A 82 -6.63 18.60 21.88
N ARG A 83 -6.34 17.42 22.42
CA ARG A 83 -4.98 17.15 22.90
C ARG A 83 -4.13 16.88 21.66
N ASP A 84 -3.17 17.78 21.44
CA ASP A 84 -2.24 17.89 20.32
C ASP A 84 -2.86 18.40 19.01
N ARG A 85 -2.92 19.73 18.89
CA ARG A 85 -3.34 20.46 17.69
C ARG A 85 -2.39 20.11 16.54
N VAL A 86 -2.83 19.21 15.66
CA VAL A 86 -2.24 19.07 14.32
C VAL A 86 -2.34 20.41 13.63
N GLN A 87 -1.21 21.10 13.48
CA GLN A 87 -1.17 22.40 12.83
C GLN A 87 -1.28 22.18 11.32
N PHE A 88 -2.48 22.36 10.78
CA PHE A 88 -2.71 22.28 9.33
C PHE A 88 -1.91 23.39 8.63
N CYS A 89 -1.08 23.01 7.65
CA CYS A 89 -0.37 23.97 6.81
C CYS A 89 -1.35 24.66 5.86
N LYS A 90 -1.16 25.97 5.63
CA LYS A 90 -1.88 26.68 4.56
C LYS A 90 -1.39 26.19 3.18
N PRO A 91 -2.21 26.27 2.11
CA PRO A 91 -1.80 25.83 0.77
C PRO A 91 -0.48 26.44 0.30
N GLU A 92 -0.19 27.70 0.66
CA GLU A 92 1.04 28.41 0.29
C GLU A 92 2.27 27.91 1.04
N GLN A 93 2.07 27.18 2.15
CA GLN A 93 3.12 26.58 2.96
C GLN A 93 3.42 25.13 2.54
N TYR A 94 2.61 24.55 1.66
CA TYR A 94 2.79 23.18 1.19
C TYR A 94 3.64 23.12 -0.09
N SER A 95 4.91 22.73 0.08
CA SER A 95 5.75 22.27 -1.02
C SER A 95 5.60 20.75 -1.16
N ALA A 96 5.30 20.26 -2.36
CA ALA A 96 5.31 18.82 -2.61
C ALA A 96 6.77 18.40 -2.85
N GLU A 97 7.26 17.46 -2.06
CA GLU A 97 8.56 16.87 -2.32
C GLU A 97 8.46 15.95 -3.53
N ILE A 98 9.04 16.41 -4.64
CA ILE A 98 9.13 15.63 -5.87
C ILE A 98 10.34 14.73 -5.75
N HIS A 99 10.12 13.53 -5.25
CA HIS A 99 11.16 12.51 -5.25
C HIS A 99 11.24 11.78 -6.60
N ASN A 100 12.40 11.18 -6.87
CA ASN A 100 12.52 10.25 -7.98
C ASN A 100 11.66 9.00 -7.74
N LYS A 101 11.20 8.37 -8.83
CA LYS A 101 10.46 7.12 -8.76
C LYS A 101 11.25 6.06 -7.97
N GLY A 102 10.61 5.43 -6.98
CA GLY A 102 11.23 4.40 -6.14
C GLY A 102 12.14 4.91 -5.02
N TRP A 103 12.13 6.21 -4.71
CA TRP A 103 12.92 6.80 -3.61
C TRP A 103 12.75 6.06 -2.27
N PHE A 104 11.53 5.62 -1.97
CA PHE A 104 11.17 4.94 -0.72
C PHE A 104 11.73 3.52 -0.60
N LEU A 105 12.26 2.93 -1.68
CA LEU A 105 12.89 1.60 -1.63
C LEU A 105 14.13 1.61 -0.72
N ASN A 106 14.87 2.72 -0.73
CA ASN A 106 16.12 2.88 0.02
C ASN A 106 15.90 3.39 1.45
N LEU A 107 14.65 3.67 1.85
CA LEU A 107 14.36 3.99 3.25
C LEU A 107 14.70 2.76 4.09
N SER A 108 15.74 2.91 4.91
CA SER A 108 16.09 1.97 5.96
C SER A 108 15.07 2.05 7.08
N TYR A 109 14.77 0.90 7.70
CA TYR A 109 14.06 0.80 8.96
C TYR A 109 14.75 1.71 9.99
N SER A 110 14.19 2.90 10.25
CA SER A 110 14.70 3.77 11.30
C SER A 110 14.16 3.25 12.62
N LYS A 111 14.99 3.30 13.68
CA LYS A 111 14.63 2.78 15.00
C LYS A 111 13.41 3.46 15.63
N ASP A 112 12.98 4.58 15.07
CA ASP A 112 11.94 5.45 15.59
C ASP A 112 10.60 5.29 14.85
N ARG A 113 10.53 4.48 13.78
CA ARG A 113 9.27 4.23 13.07
C ARG A 113 8.34 3.32 13.85
N LYS A 114 7.04 3.60 13.74
CA LYS A 114 6.01 2.73 14.31
C LYS A 114 5.85 1.50 13.42
N ASP A 115 5.54 0.37 14.05
CA ASP A 115 5.28 -0.92 13.37
C ASP A 115 4.27 -0.78 12.21
N ASP A 116 3.23 0.02 12.38
CA ASP A 116 2.24 0.31 11.32
C ASP A 116 2.84 1.02 10.10
N GLU A 117 3.77 1.95 10.31
CA GLU A 117 4.43 2.70 9.24
C GLU A 117 5.41 1.81 8.46
N GLU A 118 6.12 0.94 9.18
CA GLU A 118 7.00 -0.06 8.57
C GLU A 118 6.22 -1.10 7.78
N ARG A 119 5.05 -1.52 8.29
CA ARG A 119 4.14 -2.42 7.58
C ARG A 119 3.65 -1.79 6.27
N GLU A 120 3.18 -0.55 6.31
CA GLU A 120 2.72 0.16 5.10
C GLU A 120 3.86 0.39 4.11
N LEU A 121 5.06 0.77 4.59
CA LEU A 121 6.23 0.90 3.72
C LEU A 121 6.57 -0.42 3.02
N THR A 122 6.58 -1.54 3.76
CA THR A 122 6.84 -2.88 3.22
C THR A 122 5.82 -3.24 2.15
N ASN A 123 4.53 -2.98 2.42
CA ASN A 123 3.46 -3.18 1.43
C ASN A 123 3.66 -2.33 0.16
N HIS A 124 4.10 -1.08 0.31
CA HIS A 124 4.42 -0.21 -0.82
C HIS A 124 5.64 -0.70 -1.62
N LYS A 125 6.69 -1.21 -0.97
CA LYS A 125 7.83 -1.84 -1.64
C LYS A 125 7.39 -3.06 -2.44
N ALA A 126 6.59 -3.94 -1.86
CA ALA A 126 6.06 -5.13 -2.52
C ALA A 126 5.24 -4.76 -3.78
N ALA A 127 4.29 -3.84 -3.65
CA ALA A 127 3.46 -3.37 -4.75
C ALA A 127 4.28 -2.68 -5.85
N TYR A 128 5.31 -1.92 -5.48
CA TYR A 128 6.23 -1.31 -6.44
C TYR A 128 6.94 -2.37 -7.26
N PHE A 129 7.56 -3.37 -6.62
CA PHE A 129 8.26 -4.43 -7.34
C PHE A 129 7.31 -5.22 -8.24
N TYR A 130 6.09 -5.51 -7.78
CA TYR A 130 5.07 -6.19 -8.58
C TYR A 130 4.73 -5.41 -9.86
N HIS A 131 4.49 -4.09 -9.73
CA HIS A 131 4.20 -3.23 -10.87
C HIS A 131 5.35 -3.14 -11.89
N HIS A 132 6.59 -3.36 -11.44
CA HIS A 132 7.78 -3.36 -12.30
C HIS A 132 8.18 -4.77 -12.77
N GLU A 133 7.31 -5.76 -12.59
CA GLU A 133 7.54 -7.16 -12.98
C GLU A 133 8.73 -7.80 -12.26
N GLN A 134 9.16 -7.21 -11.15
CA GLN A 134 10.21 -7.71 -10.25
C GLN A 134 9.57 -8.65 -9.22
N TYR A 135 9.02 -9.76 -9.71
CA TYR A 135 8.17 -10.63 -8.90
C TYR A 135 8.93 -11.36 -7.78
N GLU A 136 10.23 -11.64 -7.95
CA GLU A 136 11.03 -12.28 -6.90
C GLU A 136 11.24 -11.34 -5.71
N GLU A 137 11.48 -10.05 -5.97
CA GLU A 137 11.60 -9.02 -4.97
C GLU A 137 10.26 -8.74 -4.28
N ALA A 138 9.17 -8.66 -5.05
CA ALA A 138 7.83 -8.50 -4.49
C ALA A 138 7.45 -9.66 -3.56
N VAL A 139 7.78 -10.90 -3.94
CA VAL A 139 7.57 -12.07 -3.08
C VAL A 139 8.35 -11.96 -1.77
N LYS A 140 9.60 -11.47 -1.79
CA LYS A 140 10.39 -11.28 -0.56
C LYS A 140 9.69 -10.29 0.38
N GLU A 141 9.29 -9.14 -0.15
CA GLU A 141 8.60 -8.11 0.63
C GLU A 141 7.24 -8.60 1.17
N TYR A 142 6.45 -9.33 0.38
CA TYR A 142 5.19 -9.93 0.86
C TYR A 142 5.40 -11.01 1.91
N LYS A 143 6.49 -11.79 1.84
CA LYS A 143 6.85 -12.74 2.90
C LYS A 143 7.24 -12.02 4.19
N THR A 144 8.03 -10.96 4.10
CA THR A 144 8.33 -10.07 5.24
C THR A 144 7.04 -9.51 5.83
N LEU A 145 6.15 -9.01 4.98
CA LEU A 145 4.86 -8.48 5.39
C LEU A 145 4.06 -9.54 6.17
N LEU A 146 3.96 -10.76 5.65
CA LEU A 146 3.18 -11.84 6.26
C LEU A 146 3.75 -12.35 7.60
N ASN A 147 5.09 -12.46 7.72
CA ASN A 147 5.74 -13.11 8.85
C ASN A 147 6.13 -12.16 9.98
N ASP A 148 6.53 -10.94 9.64
CA ASP A 148 7.21 -10.05 10.59
C ASP A 148 6.24 -9.06 11.25
N PHE A 149 5.02 -8.92 10.72
CA PHE A 149 4.01 -7.99 11.22
C PHE A 149 2.77 -8.70 11.76
N LYS A 150 2.10 -8.06 12.72
CA LYS A 150 0.79 -8.49 13.19
C LYS A 150 -0.29 -8.03 12.22
N HIS A 151 -1.20 -8.94 11.89
CA HIS A 151 -2.31 -8.68 10.99
C HIS A 151 -3.64 -8.90 11.69
N SER A 152 -4.61 -8.02 11.42
CA SER A 152 -6.00 -8.45 11.48
C SER A 152 -6.25 -9.53 10.42
N ARG A 153 -7.24 -10.39 10.64
CA ARG A 153 -7.66 -11.42 9.67
C ARG A 153 -7.81 -10.87 8.23
N THR A 154 -8.47 -9.74 8.04
CA THR A 154 -8.70 -9.15 6.71
C THR A 154 -7.40 -8.72 6.03
N HIS A 155 -6.48 -8.13 6.79
CA HIS A 155 -5.15 -7.78 6.27
C HIS A 155 -4.35 -9.03 5.92
N PHE A 156 -4.40 -10.08 6.76
CA PHE A 156 -3.73 -11.36 6.48
C PHE A 156 -4.21 -11.96 5.15
N VAL A 157 -5.53 -12.03 4.94
CA VAL A 157 -6.15 -12.51 3.70
C VAL A 157 -5.69 -11.71 2.47
N ALA A 158 -5.64 -10.38 2.58
CA ALA A 158 -5.17 -9.54 1.47
C ALA A 158 -3.67 -9.74 1.15
N VAL A 159 -2.83 -9.89 2.18
CA VAL A 159 -1.40 -10.12 2.00
C VAL A 159 -1.12 -11.50 1.40
N ILE A 160 -1.81 -12.54 1.88
CA ILE A 160 -1.59 -13.90 1.38
C ILE A 160 -2.10 -14.08 -0.07
N ASP A 161 -3.22 -13.47 -0.44
CA ASP A 161 -3.68 -13.42 -1.84
C ASP A 161 -2.63 -12.75 -2.74
N SER A 162 -2.12 -11.57 -2.31
CA SER A 162 -1.08 -10.84 -3.05
C SER A 162 0.21 -11.66 -3.21
N LEU A 163 0.63 -12.35 -2.13
CA LEU A 163 1.78 -13.24 -2.15
C LEU A 163 1.61 -14.40 -3.14
N ILE A 164 0.46 -15.08 -3.11
CA ILE A 164 0.16 -16.20 -4.03
C ILE A 164 0.17 -15.71 -5.48
N ARG A 165 -0.51 -14.61 -5.79
CA ARG A 165 -0.54 -14.03 -7.14
C ARG A 165 0.84 -13.67 -7.65
N CYS A 166 1.69 -13.13 -6.77
CA CYS A 166 3.07 -12.80 -7.11
C CYS A 166 3.93 -14.06 -7.32
N ALA A 167 3.81 -15.03 -6.43
CA ALA A 167 4.53 -16.30 -6.50
C ALA A 167 4.23 -17.08 -7.79
N LEU A 168 2.97 -17.07 -8.25
CA LEU A 168 2.56 -17.70 -9.52
C LEU A 168 3.20 -17.07 -10.77
N LYS A 169 3.71 -15.84 -10.67
CA LYS A 169 4.44 -15.16 -11.76
C LYS A 169 5.92 -15.53 -11.78
N VAL A 170 6.46 -16.11 -10.72
CA VAL A 170 7.87 -16.53 -10.61
C VAL A 170 7.99 -18.00 -11.06
N PRO A 171 8.59 -18.30 -12.23
CA PRO A 171 8.59 -19.66 -12.78
C PRO A 171 9.34 -20.69 -11.93
N SER A 172 10.32 -20.23 -11.17
CA SER A 172 11.16 -21.03 -10.27
C SER A 172 10.54 -21.23 -8.88
N PHE A 173 9.38 -20.64 -8.60
CA PHE A 173 8.83 -20.65 -7.25
C PHE A 173 8.30 -22.04 -6.86
N PRO A 174 8.63 -22.54 -5.65
CA PRO A 174 8.23 -23.88 -5.25
C PRO A 174 6.71 -24.05 -5.14
N LYS A 175 6.17 -25.04 -5.86
CA LYS A 175 4.73 -25.35 -5.86
C LYS A 175 4.20 -25.74 -4.48
N ASP A 176 4.99 -26.49 -3.71
CA ASP A 176 4.62 -26.90 -2.35
C ASP A 176 4.46 -25.69 -1.43
N GLU A 177 5.23 -24.63 -1.64
CA GLU A 177 5.12 -23.41 -0.86
C GLU A 177 3.86 -22.61 -1.22
N ILE A 178 3.48 -22.58 -2.51
CA ILE A 178 2.21 -22.00 -2.96
C ILE A 178 1.03 -22.76 -2.36
N LEU A 179 1.07 -24.10 -2.34
CA LEU A 179 0.02 -24.92 -1.76
C LEU A 179 -0.12 -24.70 -0.26
N ARG A 180 1.00 -24.51 0.46
CA ARG A 180 0.96 -24.12 1.88
C ARG A 180 0.26 -22.77 2.07
N TYR A 181 0.62 -21.75 1.31
CA TYR A 181 -0.05 -20.44 1.41
C TYR A 181 -1.53 -20.51 1.05
N LEU A 182 -1.89 -21.30 0.04
CA LEU A 182 -3.29 -21.49 -0.32
C LEU A 182 -4.07 -22.16 0.82
N HIS A 183 -3.48 -23.13 1.51
CA HIS A 183 -4.09 -23.73 2.69
C HIS A 183 -4.28 -22.72 3.83
N ASP A 184 -3.26 -21.91 4.13
CA ASP A 184 -3.34 -20.87 5.17
C ASP A 184 -4.40 -19.80 4.83
N TYR A 185 -4.58 -19.50 3.54
CA TYR A 185 -5.65 -18.63 3.05
C TYR A 185 -7.01 -19.27 3.31
N GLU A 186 -7.22 -20.53 2.90
CA GLU A 186 -8.48 -21.25 3.12
C GLU A 186 -8.93 -21.19 4.59
N GLN A 187 -8.01 -21.43 5.53
CA GLN A 187 -8.30 -21.40 6.97
C GLN A 187 -8.68 -20.00 7.49
N SER A 188 -8.32 -18.94 6.76
CA SER A 188 -8.53 -17.55 7.15
C SER A 188 -9.74 -16.90 6.47
N ALA A 189 -10.29 -17.54 5.43
CA ALA A 189 -11.45 -17.07 4.65
C ALA A 189 -12.77 -17.40 5.36
N LEU A 190 -13.26 -16.48 6.20
CA LEU A 190 -14.42 -16.72 7.06
C LEU A 190 -15.74 -16.16 6.53
N ASP A 191 -15.69 -15.12 5.71
CA ASP A 191 -16.88 -14.52 5.11
C ASP A 191 -16.98 -14.85 3.62
N TYR A 192 -18.16 -14.61 3.06
CA TYR A 192 -18.46 -14.94 1.67
C TYR A 192 -17.55 -14.20 0.68
N GLY A 193 -17.14 -12.97 0.99
CA GLY A 193 -16.25 -12.19 0.12
C GLY A 193 -14.86 -12.83 0.06
N ASP A 194 -14.32 -13.20 1.21
CA ASP A 194 -13.01 -13.84 1.30
C ASP A 194 -13.01 -15.24 0.67
N GLN A 195 -14.11 -15.98 0.82
CA GLN A 195 -14.27 -17.29 0.18
C GLN A 195 -14.26 -17.17 -1.36
N LEU A 196 -14.95 -16.18 -1.93
CA LEU A 196 -14.91 -15.94 -3.37
C LEU A 196 -13.50 -15.57 -3.86
N GLN A 197 -12.78 -14.73 -3.12
CA GLN A 197 -11.40 -14.37 -3.45
C GLN A 197 -10.46 -15.57 -3.34
N TYR A 198 -10.63 -16.41 -2.31
CA TYR A 198 -9.91 -17.66 -2.14
C TYR A 198 -10.15 -18.61 -3.32
N LEU A 199 -11.40 -18.86 -3.72
CA LEU A 199 -11.72 -19.73 -4.87
C LEU A 199 -11.08 -19.20 -6.15
N ASN A 200 -11.04 -17.88 -6.31
CA ASN A 200 -10.36 -17.23 -7.42
C ASN A 200 -8.84 -17.45 -7.38
N ALA A 201 -8.19 -17.42 -6.22
CA ALA A 201 -6.77 -17.76 -6.09
C ALA A 201 -6.54 -19.27 -6.32
N ALA A 202 -7.40 -20.13 -5.76
CA ALA A 202 -7.32 -21.58 -5.85
C ALA A 202 -7.37 -22.06 -7.31
N LYS A 203 -8.30 -21.52 -8.12
CA LYS A 203 -8.38 -21.88 -9.55
C LYS A 203 -7.09 -21.51 -10.29
N GLU A 204 -6.48 -20.36 -9.98
CA GLU A 204 -5.24 -19.93 -10.61
C GLU A 204 -4.09 -20.87 -10.22
N VAL A 205 -3.97 -21.22 -8.94
CA VAL A 205 -2.96 -22.16 -8.43
C VAL A 205 -3.11 -23.54 -9.08
N PHE A 206 -4.31 -24.12 -9.02
CA PHE A 206 -4.53 -25.47 -9.55
C PHE A 206 -4.44 -25.54 -11.09
N SER A 207 -4.68 -24.43 -11.81
CA SER A 207 -4.42 -24.37 -13.25
C SER A 207 -2.93 -24.51 -13.62
N LYS A 208 -2.01 -24.28 -12.67
CA LYS A 208 -0.56 -24.35 -12.86
C LYS A 208 0.08 -25.63 -12.32
N ILE A 209 -0.69 -26.46 -11.62
CA ILE A 209 -0.21 -27.70 -11.01
C ILE A 209 -0.71 -28.89 -11.84
N PRO A 210 0.18 -29.76 -12.35
CA PRO A 210 -0.22 -30.95 -13.07
C PRO A 210 -0.72 -32.04 -12.09
N GLY A 211 -1.70 -32.84 -12.52
CA GLY A 211 -2.19 -34.01 -11.78
C GLY A 211 -3.72 -34.06 -11.70
N GLU A 212 -4.28 -35.26 -11.61
CA GLU A 212 -5.74 -35.48 -11.54
C GLU A 212 -6.36 -34.82 -10.30
N GLU A 213 -5.66 -34.85 -9.16
CA GLU A 213 -6.14 -34.20 -7.93
C GLU A 213 -6.26 -32.67 -8.09
N ALA A 214 -5.26 -32.03 -8.71
CA ALA A 214 -5.29 -30.60 -8.98
C ALA A 214 -6.40 -30.25 -9.99
N GLN A 215 -6.63 -31.11 -10.99
CA GLN A 215 -7.76 -30.93 -11.93
C GLN A 215 -9.11 -31.02 -11.23
N GLY A 216 -9.29 -31.97 -10.30
CA GLY A 216 -10.50 -32.05 -9.47
C GLY A 216 -10.73 -30.76 -8.69
N LYS A 217 -9.71 -30.30 -7.95
CA LYS A 217 -9.77 -29.06 -7.16
C LYS A 217 -10.02 -27.81 -8.01
N PHE A 218 -9.48 -27.77 -9.24
CA PHE A 218 -9.78 -26.70 -10.19
C PHE A 218 -11.25 -26.67 -10.59
N ILE A 219 -11.83 -27.83 -10.92
CA ILE A 219 -13.25 -27.94 -11.29
C ILE A 219 -14.12 -27.49 -10.12
N ASP A 220 -13.83 -27.97 -8.91
CA ASP A 220 -14.57 -27.60 -7.70
C ASP A 220 -14.53 -26.08 -7.46
N ALA A 221 -13.38 -25.44 -7.70
CA ALA A 221 -13.24 -23.98 -7.53
C ALA A 221 -13.95 -23.14 -8.59
N VAL A 222 -14.19 -23.67 -9.79
CA VAL A 222 -14.82 -22.94 -10.92
C VAL A 222 -16.34 -23.17 -10.99
N CYS A 223 -16.84 -24.25 -10.38
CA CYS A 223 -18.24 -24.66 -10.44
C CYS A 223 -19.11 -24.23 -9.24
N LEU A 224 -18.56 -23.46 -8.29
CA LEU A 224 -19.26 -22.84 -7.15
C LEU A 224 -19.66 -21.39 -7.47
#